data_AF-A0A535L8G4-F1
#
_entry.id   AF-A0A535L8G4-F1
#
_cell.length_a   1.000
_cell.length_b   1.000
_cell.length_c   1.000
_cell.angle_alpha   90.00
_cell.angle_beta   90.00
_cell.angle_gamma   90.00
#
_symmetry.space_group_name_H-M   'P 1'
#
loop_
_entity.id
_entity.type
_entity.pdbx_description
1 polymer ?
#
loop_
_entity_poly.entity_id
_entity_poly.type
_entity_poly.pdbx_seq_one_letter_code
_entity_poly.pdbx_strand_id
1 'polypeptide(L)'
;MLITSIGEDCMAFHVFLYLLVVCLLLCLVLFWRLCWLHLQPSHSRAGAKRTALHRLLKPRCPDDGPACRLASTASSGAGPVPAPVRPWREMKSRRGAPKRVNTQGFACPNRKCLYFGITDASIHALVGDGKHGQAERIQTFRCQACRTTFTSRRNTPLYRLKTPSQQVAQVLSALAEGLDPSAASRVFGFRQATITTWLSRAGEHAQTLHERFFFQLHLPHLQLDELRTRLRSCSQVLWLWLVIDPCTKILPVLHLGPRTQNAAHTVVHSLRHILAPGCLPLFTSDGLNLYFYALTAHFGQWRDVGCRGRKVLRWQVAAGLIYGQVKKSYRRRKLVRVAPVMRLGTEDALTAALQG
;
A
#
# COMPACT_ATOMS: atom_id res chain seq x y z
N MET A 1 22.93 1.56 92.13
CA MET A 1 21.86 2.51 91.73
C MET A 1 21.77 2.45 90.21
N LEU A 2 20.57 2.15 89.70
CA LEU A 2 20.12 2.16 88.30
C LEU A 2 20.59 1.02 87.37
N ILE A 3 20.01 -0.17 87.56
CA ILE A 3 19.74 -1.13 86.47
C ILE A 3 18.28 -1.55 86.61
N THR A 4 17.37 -0.85 85.94
CA THR A 4 16.02 -1.32 85.54
C THR A 4 15.37 -0.23 84.67
N SER A 5 15.67 -0.17 83.38
CA SER A 5 14.91 0.62 82.40
C SER A 5 15.17 0.13 80.98
N ILE A 6 14.76 -1.10 80.64
CA ILE A 6 14.79 -1.61 79.25
C ILE A 6 13.50 -2.39 78.88
N GLY A 7 12.52 -2.48 79.79
CA GLY A 7 11.31 -3.30 79.57
C GLY A 7 10.14 -2.61 78.86
N GLU A 8 10.01 -1.28 78.97
CA GLU A 8 8.80 -0.57 78.50
C GLU A 8 8.91 -0.05 77.05
N ASP A 9 10.12 0.21 76.55
CA ASP A 9 10.32 0.75 75.20
C ASP A 9 10.16 -0.30 74.08
N CYS A 10 10.35 -1.58 74.39
CA CYS A 10 10.24 -2.66 73.40
C CYS A 10 8.77 -2.91 73.00
N MET A 11 7.84 -2.82 73.95
CA MET A 11 6.41 -2.98 73.69
C MET A 11 5.85 -1.80 72.89
N ALA A 12 6.29 -0.57 73.19
CA ALA A 12 5.91 0.62 72.43
C ALA A 12 6.40 0.57 70.97
N PHE A 13 7.63 0.08 70.75
CA PHE A 13 8.19 -0.07 69.40
C PHE A 13 7.48 -1.15 68.59
N HIS A 14 7.13 -2.28 69.20
CA HIS A 14 6.34 -3.34 68.53
C HIS A 14 4.93 -2.89 68.19
N VAL A 15 4.27 -2.12 69.07
CA VAL A 15 2.94 -1.55 68.80
C VAL A 15 3.01 -0.51 67.68
N PHE A 16 4.05 0.33 67.65
CA PHE A 16 4.27 1.30 66.58
C PHE A 16 4.55 0.62 65.23
N LEU A 17 5.41 -0.40 65.20
CA LEU A 17 5.71 -1.17 63.99
C LEU A 17 4.45 -1.89 63.47
N TYR A 18 3.65 -2.45 64.37
CA TYR A 18 2.38 -3.09 64.04
C TYR A 18 1.38 -2.10 63.43
N LEU A 19 1.20 -0.92 64.04
CA LEU A 19 0.35 0.15 63.51
C LEU A 19 0.81 0.61 62.12
N LEU A 20 2.13 0.72 61.91
CA LEU A 20 2.71 1.15 60.64
C LEU A 20 2.49 0.11 59.52
N VAL A 21 2.60 -1.19 59.84
CA VAL A 21 2.30 -2.29 58.92
C VAL A 21 0.81 -2.33 58.58
N VAL A 22 -0.08 -2.16 59.58
CA VAL A 22 -1.54 -2.11 59.36
C VAL A 22 -1.91 -0.91 58.48
N CYS A 23 -1.28 0.25 58.69
CA CYS A 23 -1.52 1.44 57.89
C CYS A 23 -1.06 1.24 56.43
N LEU A 24 0.12 0.64 56.21
CA LEU A 24 0.61 0.27 54.88
C LEU A 24 -0.32 -0.70 54.15
N LEU A 25 -0.83 -1.72 54.84
CA LEU A 25 -1.79 -2.68 54.27
C LEU A 25 -3.11 -2.00 53.88
N LEU A 26 -3.62 -1.08 54.71
CA LEU A 26 -4.81 -0.28 54.40
C LEU A 26 -4.58 0.63 53.19
N CYS A 27 -3.42 1.29 53.09
CA CYS A 27 -3.05 2.09 51.93
C CYS A 27 -2.97 1.25 50.64
N LEU A 28 -2.41 0.03 50.71
CA LEU A 28 -2.34 -0.89 49.56
C LEU A 28 -3.73 -1.38 49.14
N VAL A 29 -4.64 -1.66 50.09
CA VAL A 29 -6.03 -2.04 49.79
C VAL A 29 -6.81 -0.87 49.18
N LEU A 30 -6.61 0.36 49.67
CA LEU A 30 -7.21 1.56 49.10
C LEU A 30 -6.68 1.85 47.69
N PHE A 31 -5.37 1.71 47.48
CA PHE A 31 -4.75 1.85 46.17
C PHE A 31 -5.25 0.77 45.21
N TRP A 32 -5.37 -0.48 45.66
CA TRP A 32 -5.92 -1.56 44.84
C TRP A 32 -7.39 -1.32 44.50
N ARG A 33 -8.21 -0.80 45.43
CA ARG A 33 -9.60 -0.38 45.16
C ARG A 33 -9.67 0.77 44.14
N LEU A 34 -8.81 1.78 44.27
CA LEU A 34 -8.75 2.90 43.33
C LEU A 34 -8.29 2.45 41.94
N CYS A 35 -7.28 1.59 41.86
CA CYS A 35 -6.85 0.97 40.62
C CYS A 35 -7.92 0.04 40.02
N TRP A 36 -8.66 -0.71 40.84
CA TRP A 36 -9.77 -1.55 40.39
C TRP A 36 -10.95 -0.72 39.86
N LEU A 37 -11.24 0.43 40.48
CA LEU A 37 -12.23 1.39 40.00
C LEU A 37 -11.78 2.06 38.69
N HIS A 38 -10.48 2.28 38.50
CA HIS A 38 -9.91 2.76 37.23
C HIS A 38 -9.76 1.67 36.15
N LEU A 39 -9.60 0.40 36.54
CA LEU A 39 -9.52 -0.74 35.62
C LEU A 39 -10.87 -1.42 35.35
N GLN A 40 -11.96 -1.00 36.00
CA GLN A 40 -13.29 -1.36 35.50
C GLN A 40 -13.41 -0.76 34.10
N PRO A 41 -13.48 -1.59 33.05
CA PRO A 41 -13.86 -1.09 31.74
C PRO A 41 -15.19 -0.40 31.96
N SER A 42 -15.32 0.83 31.47
CA SER A 42 -16.59 1.51 31.38
C SER A 42 -17.52 0.60 30.58
N HIS A 43 -18.25 -0.28 31.27
CA HIS A 43 -19.40 -0.97 30.73
C HIS A 43 -20.46 0.10 30.58
N SER A 44 -20.39 0.83 29.48
CA SER A 44 -21.52 1.55 28.95
C SER A 44 -22.62 0.50 28.72
N ARG A 45 -23.52 0.38 29.69
CA ARG A 45 -24.85 -0.18 29.51
C ARG A 45 -25.61 0.75 28.58
N ALA A 46 -25.28 0.72 27.30
CA ALA A 46 -26.26 0.93 26.25
C ALA A 46 -26.82 -0.45 25.93
N GLY A 47 -27.85 -0.85 26.68
CA GLY A 47 -28.71 -1.97 26.31
C GLY A 47 -29.43 -1.64 25.01
N ALA A 48 -28.75 -1.81 23.88
CA ALA A 48 -29.42 -1.90 22.60
C ALA A 48 -30.06 -3.28 22.55
N LYS A 49 -31.36 -3.33 22.84
CA LYS A 49 -32.26 -4.39 22.38
C LYS A 49 -31.77 -4.82 20.99
N ARG A 50 -31.33 -6.06 20.84
CA ARG A 50 -31.17 -6.68 19.52
C ARG A 50 -32.57 -6.85 18.97
N THR A 51 -33.14 -5.76 18.47
CA THR A 51 -34.11 -5.85 17.41
C THR A 51 -33.38 -6.60 16.31
N ALA A 52 -33.93 -7.74 15.89
CA ALA A 52 -33.58 -8.36 14.63
C ALA A 52 -33.94 -7.35 13.52
N LEU A 53 -33.09 -6.35 13.35
CA LEU A 53 -33.08 -5.54 12.15
C LEU A 53 -32.67 -6.53 11.08
N HIS A 54 -33.66 -7.00 10.31
CA HIS A 54 -33.48 -7.24 8.90
C HIS A 54 -32.80 -5.99 8.35
N ARG A 55 -31.46 -6.00 8.38
CA ARG A 55 -30.63 -4.91 7.93
C ARG A 55 -30.79 -4.95 6.42
N LEU A 56 -31.79 -4.22 5.92
CA LEU A 56 -31.96 -3.96 4.51
C LEU A 56 -30.63 -3.42 3.99
N LEU A 57 -29.95 -4.29 3.23
CA LEU A 57 -28.66 -4.05 2.63
C LEU A 57 -28.81 -2.88 1.66
N LYS A 58 -28.46 -1.66 2.10
CA LYS A 58 -28.27 -0.51 1.22
C LYS A 58 -26.79 -0.48 0.82
N PRO A 59 -26.41 -0.95 -0.39
CA PRO A 59 -25.05 -0.75 -0.88
C PRO A 59 -24.75 0.75 -0.98
N ARG A 60 -23.54 1.15 -0.58
CA ARG A 60 -23.04 2.54 -0.63
C ARG A 60 -22.33 2.80 -1.96
N CYS A 61 -22.35 4.04 -2.43
CA CYS A 61 -21.74 4.49 -3.69
C CYS A 61 -20.25 4.81 -3.49
N PRO A 62 -19.40 4.82 -4.55
CA PRO A 62 -18.06 5.38 -4.46
C PRO A 62 -18.06 6.82 -3.93
N ASP A 63 -19.06 7.65 -4.26
CA ASP A 63 -19.18 9.05 -3.80
C ASP A 63 -19.26 9.21 -2.26
N ASP A 64 -19.65 8.16 -1.55
CA ASP A 64 -19.71 8.15 -0.09
C ASP A 64 -18.32 8.06 0.56
N GLY A 65 -17.29 7.63 -0.20
CA GLY A 65 -15.92 7.44 0.26
C GLY A 65 -15.01 8.66 0.04
N PRO A 66 -14.14 9.03 1.00
CA PRO A 66 -13.24 10.18 0.86
C PRO A 66 -12.20 10.01 -0.26
N ALA A 67 -11.70 8.79 -0.50
CA ALA A 67 -10.74 8.52 -1.57
C ALA A 67 -11.34 8.68 -2.98
N CYS A 68 -12.61 8.30 -3.16
CA CYS A 68 -13.30 8.43 -4.44
C CYS A 68 -13.65 9.89 -4.76
N ARG A 69 -14.05 10.67 -3.74
CA ARG A 69 -14.30 12.12 -3.89
C ARG A 69 -13.07 12.90 -4.37
N LEU A 70 -11.86 12.48 -3.98
CA LEU A 70 -10.60 13.11 -4.39
C LEU A 70 -10.19 12.71 -5.82
N ALA A 71 -10.61 11.54 -6.31
CA ALA A 71 -10.30 11.07 -7.65
C ALA A 71 -11.20 11.71 -8.73
N SER A 72 -12.46 12.02 -8.40
CA SER A 72 -13.41 12.66 -9.33
C SER A 72 -12.99 14.07 -9.78
N THR A 73 -12.02 14.69 -9.11
CA THR A 73 -11.46 16.02 -9.44
C THR A 73 -10.23 15.97 -10.34
N ALA A 74 -9.64 14.79 -10.58
CA ALA A 74 -8.48 14.64 -11.45
C ALA A 74 -8.91 14.53 -12.92
N SER A 75 -9.17 15.68 -13.54
CA SER A 75 -9.30 15.79 -14.99
C SER A 75 -8.05 15.22 -15.67
N SER A 76 -8.25 14.13 -16.42
CA SER A 76 -7.28 13.51 -17.30
C SER A 76 -6.96 14.48 -18.45
N GLY A 77 -5.95 15.31 -18.24
CA GLY A 77 -5.30 16.09 -19.28
C GLY A 77 -4.50 15.18 -20.21
N ALA A 78 -5.20 14.45 -21.08
CA ALA A 78 -4.61 13.94 -22.31
C ALA A 78 -4.27 15.15 -23.18
N GLY A 79 -3.04 15.67 -23.02
CA GLY A 79 -2.55 16.73 -23.88
C GLY A 79 -2.61 16.30 -25.35
N PRO A 80 -2.81 17.25 -26.28
CA PRO A 80 -2.87 16.94 -27.71
C PRO A 80 -1.63 16.15 -28.14
N VAL A 81 -1.85 15.11 -28.93
CA VAL A 81 -0.78 14.34 -29.59
C VAL A 81 0.12 15.36 -30.32
N PRO A 82 1.41 15.48 -29.96
CA PRO A 82 2.29 16.41 -30.64
C PRO A 82 2.32 16.09 -32.13
N ALA A 83 2.19 17.11 -32.98
CA ALA A 83 2.37 16.97 -34.42
C ALA A 83 3.71 16.23 -34.70
N PRO A 84 3.76 15.35 -35.72
CA PRO A 84 4.95 14.56 -36.00
C PRO A 84 6.15 15.49 -36.24
N VAL A 85 7.13 15.41 -35.33
CA VAL A 85 8.36 16.20 -35.40
C VAL A 85 9.26 15.56 -36.45
N ARG A 86 9.80 16.36 -37.39
CA ARG A 86 10.73 15.81 -38.38
C ARG A 86 11.97 15.25 -37.68
N PRO A 87 12.52 14.10 -38.12
CA PRO A 87 13.70 13.50 -37.50
C PRO A 87 14.89 14.47 -37.43
N TRP A 88 15.59 14.50 -36.30
CA TRP A 88 16.73 15.40 -36.11
C TRP A 88 17.85 15.17 -37.14
N ARG A 89 17.98 13.93 -37.63
CA ARG A 89 18.96 13.57 -38.66
C ARG A 89 18.77 14.35 -39.97
N GLU A 90 17.54 14.74 -40.30
CA GLU A 90 17.21 15.54 -41.48
C GLU A 90 17.50 17.03 -41.28
N MET A 91 17.36 17.51 -40.04
CA MET A 91 17.54 18.93 -39.72
C MET A 91 19.00 19.31 -39.45
N LYS A 92 19.80 18.39 -38.93
CA LYS A 92 21.16 18.70 -38.49
C LYS A 92 22.13 18.82 -39.67
N SER A 93 23.17 19.64 -39.49
CA SER A 93 24.31 19.69 -40.41
C SER A 93 24.93 18.30 -40.58
N ARG A 94 25.33 17.96 -41.82
CA ARG A 94 26.10 16.75 -42.14
C ARG A 94 27.54 16.81 -41.64
N ARG A 95 28.02 17.99 -41.23
CA ARG A 95 29.37 18.18 -40.68
C ARG A 95 29.46 17.70 -39.23
N GLY A 96 30.57 17.06 -38.89
CA GLY A 96 30.90 16.63 -37.52
C GLY A 96 31.12 15.13 -37.40
N ALA A 97 31.59 14.71 -36.23
CA ALA A 97 31.85 13.30 -35.95
C ALA A 97 30.55 12.47 -35.97
N PRO A 98 30.58 11.24 -36.50
CA PRO A 98 29.44 10.34 -36.47
C PRO A 98 29.08 9.97 -35.03
N LYS A 99 27.80 9.68 -34.80
CA LYS A 99 27.28 9.29 -33.49
C LYS A 99 27.80 7.90 -33.13
N ARG A 100 28.58 7.80 -32.04
CA ARG A 100 29.16 6.54 -31.55
C ARG A 100 28.41 5.94 -30.36
N VAL A 101 27.64 6.75 -29.64
CA VAL A 101 26.92 6.33 -28.43
C VAL A 101 25.50 5.93 -28.78
N ASN A 102 25.08 4.74 -28.35
CA ASN A 102 23.68 4.32 -28.42
C ASN A 102 22.86 5.16 -27.42
N THR A 103 21.85 5.86 -27.92
CA THR A 103 20.93 6.69 -27.14
C THR A 103 19.49 6.17 -27.19
N GLN A 104 19.25 5.02 -27.79
CA GLN A 104 17.93 4.40 -27.85
C GLN A 104 17.38 4.24 -26.42
N GLY A 105 16.10 4.56 -26.23
CA GLY A 105 15.45 4.49 -24.92
C GLY A 105 15.65 5.75 -24.05
N PHE A 106 16.52 6.68 -24.42
CA PHE A 106 16.67 7.96 -23.73
C PHE A 106 15.93 9.09 -24.45
N ALA A 107 15.35 10.00 -23.67
CA ALA A 107 14.58 11.14 -24.18
C ALA A 107 15.07 12.47 -23.61
N CYS A 108 14.87 13.55 -24.36
CA CYS A 108 15.13 14.89 -23.85
C CYS A 108 14.19 15.19 -22.67
N PRO A 109 14.71 15.66 -21.51
CA PRO A 109 13.89 15.92 -20.33
C PRO A 109 13.27 17.33 -20.30
N ASN A 110 13.65 18.21 -21.24
CA ASN A 110 13.14 19.58 -21.28
C ASN A 110 11.75 19.60 -21.92
N ARG A 111 10.71 19.86 -21.14
CA ARG A 111 9.30 19.93 -21.58
C ARG A 111 9.04 20.97 -22.67
N LYS A 112 9.91 21.98 -22.82
CA LYS A 112 9.80 23.01 -23.87
C LYS A 112 10.50 22.62 -25.17
N CYS A 113 11.17 21.47 -25.23
CA CYS A 113 11.87 21.01 -26.42
C CYS A 113 10.93 20.29 -27.37
N LEU A 114 11.05 20.53 -28.68
CA LEU A 114 10.30 19.79 -29.71
C LEU A 114 10.52 18.27 -29.63
N TYR A 115 11.71 17.83 -29.22
CA TYR A 115 12.07 16.41 -29.07
C TYR A 115 11.86 15.88 -27.64
N PHE A 116 11.05 16.56 -26.82
CA PHE A 116 10.74 16.11 -25.46
C PHE A 116 10.07 14.73 -25.48
N GLY A 117 10.50 13.83 -24.60
CA GLY A 117 9.86 12.51 -24.43
C GLY A 117 10.12 11.48 -25.55
N ILE A 118 10.72 11.86 -26.68
CA ILE A 118 11.01 10.95 -27.80
C ILE A 118 12.23 10.07 -27.46
N THR A 119 12.02 8.76 -27.37
CA THR A 119 13.03 7.75 -27.02
C THR A 119 13.70 7.08 -28.22
N ASP A 120 13.13 7.23 -29.41
CA ASP A 120 13.64 6.64 -30.65
C ASP A 120 14.89 7.36 -31.17
N ALA A 121 15.97 6.59 -31.35
CA ALA A 121 17.27 7.04 -31.84
C ALA A 121 17.29 7.55 -33.28
N SER A 122 16.30 7.19 -34.09
CA SER A 122 16.13 7.66 -35.46
C SER A 122 15.56 9.08 -35.51
N ILE A 123 14.69 9.43 -34.56
CA ILE A 123 13.94 10.70 -34.53
C ILE A 123 14.61 11.73 -33.64
N HIS A 124 15.00 11.36 -32.42
CA HIS A 124 15.38 12.32 -31.39
C HIS A 124 16.74 13.03 -31.62
N ALA A 125 16.96 14.14 -30.90
CA ALA A 125 18.15 14.98 -31.05
C ALA A 125 19.29 14.66 -30.06
N LEU A 126 19.33 13.48 -29.44
CA LEU A 126 20.32 13.16 -28.40
C LEU A 126 21.66 12.68 -28.98
N VAL A 127 22.74 13.10 -28.33
CA VAL A 127 24.11 12.62 -28.53
C VAL A 127 24.79 12.37 -27.18
N GLY A 128 25.87 11.58 -27.19
CA GLY A 128 26.73 11.44 -26.03
C GLY A 128 27.53 12.73 -25.76
N ASP A 129 27.67 13.09 -24.49
CA ASP A 129 28.33 14.30 -24.01
C ASP A 129 29.38 13.93 -22.94
N GLY A 130 30.22 12.95 -23.27
CA GLY A 130 31.22 12.40 -22.38
C GLY A 130 30.65 11.48 -21.28
N LYS A 131 31.53 11.08 -20.37
CA LYS A 131 31.22 10.23 -19.22
C LYS A 131 31.80 10.86 -17.95
N HIS A 132 31.13 10.71 -16.81
CA HIS A 132 31.60 11.20 -15.51
C HIS A 132 31.54 10.08 -14.45
N GLY A 133 32.12 10.33 -13.27
CA GLY A 133 32.22 9.35 -12.20
C GLY A 133 33.57 8.63 -12.19
N GLN A 134 34.15 8.48 -11.00
CA GLN A 134 35.44 7.83 -10.77
C GLN A 134 35.28 6.31 -10.68
N ALA A 135 34.41 5.86 -9.76
CA ALA A 135 34.19 4.44 -9.50
C ALA A 135 33.36 3.72 -10.58
N GLU A 136 32.49 4.46 -11.29
CA GLU A 136 31.76 3.95 -12.44
C GLU A 136 31.62 5.08 -13.47
N ARG A 137 31.87 4.76 -14.75
CA ARG A 137 31.78 5.72 -15.86
C ARG A 137 30.33 5.86 -16.33
N ILE A 138 29.66 6.91 -15.86
CA ILE A 138 28.26 7.23 -16.16
C ILE A 138 28.19 8.09 -17.43
N GLN A 139 27.40 7.64 -18.42
CA GLN A 139 27.17 8.38 -19.65
C GLN A 139 26.37 9.66 -19.40
N THR A 140 26.83 10.78 -19.97
CA THR A 140 26.05 12.02 -20.08
C THR A 140 25.52 12.16 -21.50
N PHE A 141 24.30 12.64 -21.65
CA PHE A 141 23.66 12.94 -22.91
C PHE A 141 23.43 14.44 -23.04
N ARG A 142 23.47 14.93 -24.27
CA ARG A 142 23.10 16.29 -24.62
C ARG A 142 22.08 16.27 -25.74
N CYS A 143 21.00 17.03 -25.57
CA CYS A 143 20.06 17.31 -26.64
C CYS A 143 20.65 18.39 -27.56
N GLN A 144 20.85 18.09 -28.84
CA GLN A 144 21.40 19.07 -29.79
C GLN A 144 20.40 20.18 -30.13
N ALA A 145 19.09 19.92 -30.01
CA ALA A 145 18.04 20.90 -30.28
C ALA A 145 17.93 21.98 -29.19
N CYS A 146 17.85 21.59 -27.92
CA CYS A 146 17.66 22.53 -26.80
C CYS A 146 18.90 22.68 -25.88
N ARG A 147 20.01 22.03 -26.21
CA ARG A 147 21.29 22.02 -25.47
C ARG A 147 21.25 21.48 -24.05
N THR A 148 20.10 21.05 -23.54
CA THR A 148 19.96 20.44 -22.21
C THR A 148 20.81 19.18 -22.10
N THR A 149 21.59 19.08 -21.02
CA THR A 149 22.39 17.91 -20.67
C THR A 149 21.75 17.13 -19.52
N PHE A 150 21.95 15.81 -19.51
CA PHE A 150 21.47 14.95 -18.43
C PHE A 150 22.23 13.63 -18.40
N THR A 151 22.21 12.95 -17.26
CA THR A 151 22.94 11.69 -17.07
C THR A 151 22.05 10.49 -17.43
N SER A 152 22.65 9.36 -17.81
CA SER A 152 21.94 8.11 -18.05
C SER A 152 21.18 7.60 -16.81
N ARG A 153 21.60 8.02 -15.61
CA ARG A 153 20.95 7.67 -14.34
C ARG A 153 19.78 8.59 -13.97
N ARG A 154 19.47 9.61 -14.76
CA ARG A 154 18.35 10.52 -14.46
C ARG A 154 17.04 9.74 -14.37
N ASN A 155 16.21 10.07 -13.39
CA ASN A 155 14.94 9.39 -13.09
C ASN A 155 15.09 7.90 -12.73
N THR A 156 16.27 7.48 -12.28
CA THR A 156 16.51 6.14 -11.73
C THR A 156 16.90 6.24 -10.24
N PRO A 157 16.78 5.16 -9.45
CA PRO A 157 17.24 5.15 -8.05
C PRO A 157 18.72 5.52 -7.89
N LEU A 158 19.53 5.31 -8.94
CA LEU A 158 20.96 5.57 -8.97
C LEU A 158 21.34 7.04 -9.19
N TYR A 159 20.35 7.92 -9.42
CA TYR A 159 20.60 9.32 -9.71
C TYR A 159 21.38 10.01 -8.57
N ARG A 160 22.48 10.68 -8.94
CA ARG A 160 23.41 11.37 -8.01
C ARG A 160 24.09 10.47 -6.97
N LEU A 161 24.03 9.15 -7.13
CA LEU A 161 24.83 8.23 -6.30
C LEU A 161 26.26 8.14 -6.83
N LYS A 162 27.23 8.28 -5.93
CA LYS A 162 28.66 8.06 -6.23
C LYS A 162 29.05 6.58 -6.19
N THR A 163 28.31 5.79 -5.42
CA THR A 163 28.50 4.34 -5.30
C THR A 163 28.25 3.65 -6.64
N PRO A 164 29.08 2.65 -7.02
CA PRO A 164 28.83 1.82 -8.19
C PRO A 164 27.46 1.15 -8.14
N SER A 165 26.80 1.08 -9.29
CA SER A 165 25.46 0.52 -9.47
C SER A 165 25.38 -0.93 -9.01
N GLN A 166 26.41 -1.73 -9.30
CA GLN A 166 26.49 -3.13 -8.89
C GLN A 166 26.44 -3.29 -7.37
N GLN A 167 27.15 -2.46 -6.60
CA GLN A 167 27.13 -2.52 -5.14
C GLN A 167 25.75 -2.13 -4.59
N VAL A 168 25.14 -1.07 -5.13
CA VAL A 168 23.77 -0.68 -4.74
C VAL A 168 22.78 -1.80 -5.04
N ALA A 169 22.89 -2.44 -6.21
CA ALA A 169 22.04 -3.55 -6.61
C ALA A 169 22.20 -4.78 -5.69
N GLN A 170 23.43 -5.14 -5.32
CA GLN A 170 23.70 -6.23 -4.38
C GLN A 170 23.07 -5.97 -3.01
N VAL A 171 23.23 -4.76 -2.47
CA VAL A 171 22.62 -4.38 -1.18
C VAL A 171 21.10 -4.44 -1.28
N LEU A 172 20.49 -3.84 -2.31
CA LEU A 172 19.04 -3.85 -2.49
C LEU A 172 18.49 -5.27 -2.66
N SER A 173 19.21 -6.15 -3.36
CA SER A 173 18.83 -7.56 -3.52
C SER A 173 18.88 -8.29 -2.18
N ALA A 174 19.93 -8.11 -1.39
CA ALA A 174 20.02 -8.71 -0.06
C ALA A 174 18.88 -8.25 0.87
N LEU A 175 18.50 -6.96 0.82
CA LEU A 175 17.34 -6.47 1.56
C LEU A 175 16.03 -7.12 1.08
N ALA A 176 15.86 -7.32 -0.23
CA ALA A 176 14.68 -7.98 -0.80
C ALA A 176 14.57 -9.45 -0.36
N GLU A 177 15.70 -10.13 -0.18
CA GLU A 177 15.79 -11.48 0.40
C GLU A 177 15.58 -11.51 1.94
N GLY A 178 15.32 -10.35 2.56
CA GLY A 178 14.98 -10.24 3.98
C GLY A 178 16.16 -9.90 4.91
N LEU A 179 17.32 -9.53 4.38
CA LEU A 179 18.42 -9.04 5.21
C LEU A 179 18.04 -7.72 5.89
N ASP A 180 18.15 -7.68 7.22
CA ASP A 180 17.86 -6.45 7.98
C ASP A 180 18.86 -5.32 7.62
N PRO A 181 18.43 -4.04 7.52
CA PRO A 181 19.32 -2.94 7.17
C PRO A 181 20.53 -2.77 8.09
N SER A 182 20.43 -3.13 9.38
CA SER A 182 21.57 -3.10 10.30
C SER A 182 22.56 -4.22 10.01
N ALA A 183 22.08 -5.40 9.61
CA ALA A 183 22.92 -6.51 9.18
C ALA A 183 23.60 -6.20 7.85
N ALA A 184 22.86 -5.65 6.89
CA ALA A 184 23.41 -5.19 5.62
C ALA A 184 24.51 -4.13 5.81
N SER A 185 24.36 -3.25 6.79
CA SER A 185 25.40 -2.27 7.15
C SER A 185 26.71 -2.93 7.57
N ARG A 186 26.65 -4.01 8.36
CA ARG A 186 27.84 -4.79 8.77
C ARG A 186 28.44 -5.61 7.63
N VAL A 187 27.60 -6.22 6.78
CA VAL A 187 28.04 -7.09 5.67
C VAL A 187 28.68 -6.26 4.55
N PHE A 188 28.08 -5.13 4.17
CA PHE A 188 28.49 -4.36 3.00
C PHE A 188 29.31 -3.10 3.36
N GLY A 189 29.46 -2.78 4.65
CA GLY A 189 30.28 -1.64 5.12
C GLY A 189 29.68 -0.26 4.86
N PHE A 190 28.41 -0.17 4.41
CA PHE A 190 27.72 1.10 4.24
C PHE A 190 26.98 1.51 5.51
N ARG A 191 26.88 2.82 5.77
CA ARG A 191 26.06 3.33 6.87
C ARG A 191 24.59 2.97 6.65
N GLN A 192 23.89 2.55 7.70
CA GLN A 192 22.47 2.18 7.63
C GLN A 192 21.60 3.28 7.00
N ALA A 193 21.84 4.56 7.32
CA ALA A 193 21.10 5.68 6.72
C ALA A 193 21.26 5.76 5.19
N THR A 194 22.44 5.42 4.67
CA THR A 194 22.70 5.36 3.22
C THR A 194 21.92 4.21 2.58
N ILE A 195 21.89 3.05 3.21
CA ILE A 195 21.13 1.87 2.76
C ILE A 195 19.63 2.20 2.72
N THR A 196 19.09 2.80 3.79
CA THR A 196 17.69 3.24 3.85
C THR A 196 17.37 4.23 2.73
N THR A 197 18.27 5.17 2.43
CA THR A 197 18.08 6.12 1.32
C THR A 197 17.98 5.41 -0.02
N TRP A 198 18.81 4.39 -0.26
CA TRP A 198 18.73 3.60 -1.49
C TRP A 198 17.43 2.82 -1.58
N LEU A 199 17.00 2.20 -0.46
CA LEU A 199 15.75 1.46 -0.38
C LEU A 199 14.53 2.35 -0.67
N SER A 200 14.46 3.55 -0.07
CA SER A 200 13.38 4.50 -0.32
C SER A 200 13.31 4.91 -1.79
N ARG A 201 14.45 5.27 -2.39
CA ARG A 201 14.52 5.63 -3.82
C ARG A 201 14.12 4.47 -4.75
N ALA A 202 14.53 3.25 -4.41
CA ALA A 202 14.15 2.06 -5.14
C ALA A 202 12.65 1.79 -5.03
N GLY A 203 12.07 1.96 -3.83
CA GLY A 203 10.63 1.83 -3.58
C GLY A 203 9.79 2.84 -4.37
N GLU A 204 10.16 4.13 -4.35
CA GLU A 204 9.50 5.17 -5.15
C GLU A 204 9.54 4.85 -6.66
N HIS A 205 10.69 4.37 -7.14
CA HIS A 205 10.85 3.97 -8.53
C HIS A 205 10.02 2.71 -8.86
N ALA A 206 9.99 1.72 -7.97
CA ALA A 206 9.18 0.52 -8.12
C ALA A 206 7.69 0.86 -8.17
N GLN A 207 7.22 1.80 -7.34
CA GLN A 207 5.85 2.30 -7.40
C GLN A 207 5.54 2.95 -8.75
N THR A 208 6.46 3.77 -9.28
CA THR A 208 6.29 4.40 -10.61
C THR A 208 6.19 3.35 -11.73
N LEU A 209 7.01 2.29 -11.65
CA LEU A 209 6.94 1.18 -12.61
C LEU A 209 5.62 0.42 -12.46
N HIS A 210 5.20 0.15 -11.22
CA HIS A 210 3.93 -0.50 -10.91
C HIS A 210 2.76 0.24 -11.54
N GLU A 211 2.64 1.54 -11.28
CA GLU A 211 1.58 2.39 -11.84
C GLU A 211 1.60 2.45 -13.38
N ARG A 212 2.79 2.33 -14.00
CA ARG A 212 2.94 2.36 -15.45
C ARG A 212 2.58 1.03 -16.14
N PHE A 213 2.91 -0.10 -15.52
CA PHE A 213 2.65 -1.42 -16.11
C PHE A 213 1.28 -1.98 -15.72
N PHE A 214 0.75 -1.60 -14.56
CA PHE A 214 -0.55 -2.05 -14.07
C PHE A 214 -1.63 -1.06 -14.47
N PHE A 215 -1.92 -1.01 -15.76
CA PHE A 215 -2.97 -0.17 -16.35
C PHE A 215 -3.76 -0.96 -17.39
N GLN A 216 -5.09 -0.81 -17.38
CA GLN A 216 -6.02 -1.52 -18.27
C GLN A 216 -5.84 -3.05 -18.28
N LEU A 217 -5.68 -3.64 -17.09
CA LEU A 217 -5.50 -5.08 -16.95
C LEU A 217 -6.84 -5.83 -17.14
N HIS A 218 -6.78 -6.95 -17.86
CA HIS A 218 -7.89 -7.90 -18.01
C HIS A 218 -7.58 -9.13 -17.15
N LEU A 219 -8.13 -9.14 -15.93
CA LEU A 219 -7.85 -10.21 -14.96
C LEU A 219 -9.15 -11.00 -14.73
N PRO A 220 -9.18 -12.30 -15.05
CA PRO A 220 -10.40 -13.10 -14.93
C PRO A 220 -10.70 -13.44 -13.47
N HIS A 221 -9.68 -13.63 -12.64
CA HIS A 221 -9.81 -14.01 -11.24
C HIS A 221 -8.88 -13.17 -10.37
N LEU A 222 -9.39 -12.67 -9.26
CA LEU A 222 -8.66 -11.93 -8.25
C LEU A 222 -8.94 -12.46 -6.85
N GLN A 223 -7.88 -12.74 -6.11
CA GLN A 223 -7.93 -13.07 -4.70
C GLN A 223 -7.57 -11.85 -3.84
N LEU A 224 -8.42 -11.56 -2.86
CA LEU A 224 -8.26 -10.49 -1.89
C LEU A 224 -7.81 -11.10 -0.55
N ASP A 225 -6.71 -10.60 0.01
CA ASP A 225 -6.14 -11.09 1.26
C ASP A 225 -5.50 -9.96 2.10
N GLU A 226 -5.24 -10.21 3.38
CA GLU A 226 -4.64 -9.24 4.29
C GLU A 226 -3.68 -9.89 5.27
N LEU A 227 -2.48 -9.33 5.32
CA LEU A 227 -1.45 -9.76 6.26
C LEU A 227 -1.39 -8.81 7.44
N ARG A 228 -1.53 -9.36 8.65
CA ARG A 228 -1.36 -8.60 9.88
C ARG A 228 0.12 -8.29 10.07
N THR A 229 0.46 -7.01 10.21
CA THR A 229 1.82 -6.53 10.42
C THR A 229 1.93 -5.71 11.70
N ARG A 230 3.11 -5.72 12.31
CA ARG A 230 3.44 -4.87 13.46
C ARG A 230 4.69 -4.07 13.11
N LEU A 231 4.58 -2.75 13.12
CA LEU A 231 5.72 -1.87 12.94
C LEU A 231 6.55 -1.84 14.23
N ARG A 232 7.88 -1.90 14.11
CA ARG A 232 8.78 -1.94 15.29
C ARG A 232 8.65 -0.71 16.19
N SER A 233 8.33 0.44 15.64
CA SER A 233 8.25 1.73 16.33
C SER A 233 6.83 2.17 16.70
N CYS A 234 5.80 1.37 16.39
CA CYS A 234 4.40 1.73 16.67
C CYS A 234 3.70 0.62 17.45
N SER A 235 2.92 1.00 18.45
CA SER A 235 2.01 0.08 19.16
C SER A 235 0.85 -0.37 18.27
N GLN A 236 0.58 0.36 17.18
CA GLN A 236 -0.53 0.10 16.26
C GLN A 236 -0.24 -1.10 15.36
N VAL A 237 -1.21 -1.99 15.28
CA VAL A 237 -1.24 -3.11 14.32
C VAL A 237 -1.74 -2.57 12.99
N LEU A 238 -0.94 -2.71 11.94
CA LEU A 238 -1.34 -2.39 10.57
C LEU A 238 -1.62 -3.68 9.80
N TRP A 239 -2.32 -3.54 8.69
CA TRP A 239 -2.68 -4.62 7.80
C TRP A 239 -2.19 -4.28 6.41
N LEU A 240 -1.46 -5.21 5.81
CA LEU A 240 -1.08 -5.14 4.41
C LEU A 240 -2.18 -5.83 3.61
N TRP A 241 -3.00 -5.04 2.94
CA TRP A 241 -4.05 -5.49 2.04
C TRP A 241 -3.44 -5.81 0.69
N LEU A 242 -3.80 -6.96 0.14
CA LEU A 242 -3.25 -7.53 -1.08
C LEU A 242 -4.37 -7.93 -2.02
N VAL A 243 -4.22 -7.58 -3.29
CA VAL A 243 -4.98 -8.15 -4.38
C VAL A 243 -4.00 -8.91 -5.25
N ILE A 244 -4.25 -10.19 -5.47
CA ILE A 244 -3.39 -11.07 -6.26
C ILE A 244 -4.21 -11.75 -7.35
N ASP A 245 -3.66 -11.81 -8.56
CA ASP A 245 -4.16 -12.73 -9.58
C ASP A 245 -3.52 -14.11 -9.33
N PRO A 246 -4.30 -15.16 -9.00
CA PRO A 246 -3.74 -16.47 -8.72
C PRO A 246 -3.15 -17.15 -9.95
N CYS A 247 -3.49 -16.75 -11.18
CA CYS A 247 -2.95 -17.33 -12.40
C CYS A 247 -1.53 -16.81 -12.69
N THR A 248 -1.38 -15.49 -12.80
CA THR A 248 -0.07 -14.87 -13.13
C THR A 248 0.77 -14.53 -11.90
N LYS A 249 0.20 -14.58 -10.69
CA LYS A 249 0.80 -14.16 -9.42
C LYS A 249 1.16 -12.69 -9.33
N ILE A 250 0.72 -11.86 -10.27
CA ILE A 250 0.89 -10.40 -10.16
C ILE A 250 0.06 -9.87 -8.99
N LEU A 251 0.52 -8.76 -8.41
CA LEU A 251 -0.12 -8.10 -7.26
C LEU A 251 -0.62 -6.71 -7.66
N PRO A 252 -1.82 -6.56 -8.26
CA PRO A 252 -2.26 -5.26 -8.78
C PRO A 252 -2.34 -4.17 -7.72
N VAL A 253 -2.70 -4.52 -6.49
CA VAL A 253 -2.83 -3.57 -5.39
C VAL A 253 -2.13 -4.09 -4.14
N LEU A 254 -1.25 -3.26 -3.58
CA LEU A 254 -0.74 -3.38 -2.23
C LEU A 254 -1.07 -2.11 -1.45
N HIS A 255 -1.68 -2.26 -0.28
CA HIS A 255 -2.04 -1.12 0.56
C HIS A 255 -1.76 -1.41 2.03
N LEU A 256 -0.96 -0.57 2.69
CA LEU A 256 -0.72 -0.66 4.13
C LEU A 256 -1.67 0.30 4.86
N GLY A 257 -2.51 -0.24 5.74
CA GLY A 257 -3.48 0.56 6.48
C GLY A 257 -4.18 -0.19 7.61
N PRO A 258 -5.08 0.47 8.35
CA PRO A 258 -5.85 -0.20 9.39
C PRO A 258 -6.88 -1.17 8.78
N ARG A 259 -7.34 -2.17 9.55
CA ARG A 259 -8.35 -3.14 9.08
C ARG A 259 -9.77 -2.58 9.16
N THR A 260 -10.07 -1.55 8.35
CA THR A 260 -11.34 -0.83 8.37
C THR A 260 -12.07 -0.90 7.03
N GLN A 261 -13.37 -0.58 7.04
CA GLN A 261 -14.18 -0.50 5.81
C GLN A 261 -13.59 0.51 4.82
N ASN A 262 -13.08 1.64 5.31
CA ASN A 262 -12.47 2.66 4.46
C ASN A 262 -11.24 2.14 3.71
N ALA A 263 -10.37 1.38 4.37
CA ALA A 263 -9.22 0.76 3.72
C ALA A 263 -9.64 -0.26 2.64
N ALA A 264 -10.67 -1.07 2.91
CA ALA A 264 -11.23 -1.97 1.91
C ALA A 264 -11.78 -1.21 0.69
N HIS A 265 -12.45 -0.06 0.89
CA HIS A 265 -12.87 0.80 -0.23
C HIS A 265 -11.67 1.34 -1.00
N THR A 266 -10.63 1.84 -0.32
CA THR A 266 -9.41 2.34 -0.99
C THR A 266 -8.74 1.26 -1.87
N VAL A 267 -8.65 0.02 -1.37
CA VAL A 267 -8.08 -1.11 -2.11
C VAL A 267 -8.88 -1.41 -3.37
N VAL A 268 -10.20 -1.59 -3.22
CA VAL A 268 -11.08 -1.91 -4.36
C VAL A 268 -11.19 -0.73 -5.33
N HIS A 269 -11.14 0.50 -4.83
CA HIS A 269 -11.10 1.71 -5.67
C HIS A 269 -9.85 1.73 -6.55
N SER A 270 -8.67 1.52 -5.93
CA SER A 270 -7.39 1.48 -6.64
C SER A 270 -7.41 0.38 -7.69
N LEU A 271 -7.93 -0.80 -7.33
CA LEU A 271 -8.10 -1.92 -8.26
C LEU A 271 -8.99 -1.55 -9.45
N ARG A 272 -10.12 -0.89 -9.22
CA ARG A 272 -11.07 -0.52 -10.27
C ARG A 272 -10.45 0.41 -11.33
N HIS A 273 -9.49 1.26 -10.95
CA HIS A 273 -8.74 2.12 -11.87
C HIS A 273 -7.67 1.37 -12.67
N ILE A 274 -7.12 0.30 -12.11
CA ILE A 274 -6.11 -0.53 -12.76
C ILE A 274 -6.75 -1.48 -13.79
N LEU A 275 -7.95 -1.97 -13.51
CA LEU A 275 -8.68 -2.87 -14.40
C LEU A 275 -9.19 -2.17 -15.66
N ALA A 276 -9.21 -2.90 -16.78
CA ALA A 276 -9.77 -2.41 -18.03
C ALA A 276 -11.26 -2.02 -17.87
N PRO A 277 -11.74 -1.01 -18.62
CA PRO A 277 -13.16 -0.65 -18.63
C PRO A 277 -14.04 -1.86 -18.95
N GLY A 278 -15.06 -2.12 -18.13
CA GLY A 278 -15.96 -3.26 -18.30
C GLY A 278 -15.43 -4.60 -17.77
N CYS A 279 -14.17 -4.67 -17.32
CA CYS A 279 -13.63 -5.88 -16.70
C CYS A 279 -14.38 -6.18 -15.39
N LEU A 280 -14.96 -7.37 -15.30
CA LEU A 280 -15.63 -7.91 -14.12
C LEU A 280 -14.94 -9.22 -13.71
N PRO A 281 -13.87 -9.14 -12.91
CA PRO A 281 -13.20 -10.33 -12.41
C PRO A 281 -14.10 -11.13 -11.47
N LEU A 282 -13.88 -12.44 -11.42
CA LEU A 282 -14.26 -13.26 -10.29
C LEU A 282 -13.45 -12.81 -9.06
N PHE A 283 -14.13 -12.57 -7.93
CA PHE A 283 -13.46 -12.27 -6.67
C PHE A 283 -13.51 -13.45 -5.71
N THR A 284 -12.39 -13.71 -5.04
CA THR A 284 -12.33 -14.62 -3.90
C THR A 284 -11.64 -13.96 -2.72
N SER A 285 -12.11 -14.18 -1.50
CA SER A 285 -11.40 -13.71 -0.30
C SER A 285 -11.57 -14.63 0.89
N ASP A 286 -10.79 -14.36 1.93
CA ASP A 286 -11.00 -14.92 3.26
C ASP A 286 -12.26 -14.31 3.93
N GLY A 287 -12.56 -14.78 5.16
CA GLY A 287 -13.74 -14.45 5.97
C GLY A 287 -14.02 -12.97 6.33
N LEU A 288 -13.36 -12.00 5.68
CA LEU A 288 -13.54 -10.57 5.94
C LEU A 288 -14.73 -9.97 5.18
N ASN A 289 -15.78 -9.61 5.92
CA ASN A 289 -17.00 -9.02 5.33
C ASN A 289 -16.79 -7.63 4.70
N LEU A 290 -15.69 -6.94 4.97
CA LEU A 290 -15.45 -5.57 4.48
C LEU A 290 -15.37 -5.51 2.95
N TYR A 291 -14.84 -6.56 2.31
CA TYR A 291 -14.78 -6.65 0.86
C TYR A 291 -16.15 -6.73 0.20
N PHE A 292 -17.13 -7.37 0.85
CA PHE A 292 -18.49 -7.42 0.30
C PHE A 292 -19.03 -6.02 0.03
N TYR A 293 -18.89 -5.13 1.01
CA TYR A 293 -19.34 -3.74 0.89
C TYR A 293 -18.47 -2.93 -0.07
N ALA A 294 -17.16 -3.19 -0.11
CA ALA A 294 -16.26 -2.50 -1.02
C ALA A 294 -16.51 -2.90 -2.49
N LEU A 295 -16.65 -4.20 -2.78
CA LEU A 295 -16.92 -4.72 -4.12
C LEU A 295 -18.29 -4.25 -4.64
N THR A 296 -19.35 -4.41 -3.84
CA THR A 296 -20.69 -3.96 -4.24
C THR A 296 -20.79 -2.45 -4.44
N ALA A 297 -19.94 -1.67 -3.77
CA ALA A 297 -19.86 -0.23 -3.97
C ALA A 297 -19.12 0.17 -5.26
N HIS A 298 -18.16 -0.61 -5.75
CA HIS A 298 -17.34 -0.20 -6.91
C HIS A 298 -17.74 -0.89 -8.22
N PHE A 299 -18.34 -2.07 -8.14
CA PHE A 299 -18.78 -2.85 -9.29
C PHE A 299 -20.30 -2.77 -9.44
N GLY A 300 -20.75 -1.66 -10.00
CA GLY A 300 -22.15 -1.37 -10.24
C GLY A 300 -22.32 -0.11 -11.07
N GLN A 301 -23.57 0.32 -11.22
CA GLN A 301 -23.92 1.51 -11.96
C GLN A 301 -25.16 2.17 -11.36
N TRP A 302 -25.24 3.49 -11.47
CA TRP A 302 -26.47 4.21 -11.18
C TRP A 302 -27.48 3.97 -12.30
N ARG A 303 -28.68 3.50 -11.95
CA ARG A 303 -29.81 3.40 -12.88
C ARG A 303 -30.91 4.34 -12.46
N ASP A 304 -31.52 5.00 -13.44
CA ASP A 304 -32.76 5.76 -13.22
C ASP A 304 -33.90 4.76 -13.01
N VAL A 305 -34.46 4.76 -11.81
CA VAL A 305 -35.69 4.04 -11.48
C VAL A 305 -36.77 5.09 -11.34
N GLY A 306 -37.30 5.52 -12.48
CA GLY A 306 -38.41 6.45 -12.53
C GLY A 306 -39.66 5.82 -11.91
N CYS A 307 -40.19 6.44 -10.86
CA CYS A 307 -41.54 6.20 -10.37
C CYS A 307 -42.30 7.53 -10.39
N ARG A 308 -43.34 7.62 -11.24
CA ARG A 308 -44.33 8.71 -11.33
C ARG A 308 -43.76 10.11 -11.00
N GLY A 309 -43.05 10.70 -11.95
CA GLY A 309 -42.69 12.13 -11.95
C GLY A 309 -41.40 12.52 -11.22
N ARG A 310 -40.73 11.61 -10.50
CA ARG A 310 -39.38 11.86 -9.93
C ARG A 310 -38.36 10.87 -10.50
N LYS A 311 -37.31 11.41 -11.14
CA LYS A 311 -36.11 10.64 -11.49
C LYS A 311 -35.33 10.35 -10.21
N VAL A 312 -35.29 9.09 -9.80
CA VAL A 312 -34.53 8.64 -8.63
C VAL A 312 -33.43 7.73 -9.15
N LEU A 313 -32.17 8.14 -8.98
CA LEU A 313 -31.04 7.28 -9.27
C LEU A 313 -30.88 6.26 -8.13
N ARG A 314 -30.78 4.98 -8.49
CA ARG A 314 -30.49 3.89 -7.56
C ARG A 314 -29.25 3.14 -8.00
N TRP A 315 -28.34 2.91 -7.05
CA TRP A 315 -27.16 2.11 -7.28
C TRP A 315 -27.56 0.64 -7.47
N GLN A 316 -27.14 0.05 -8.58
CA GLN A 316 -27.34 -1.36 -8.89
C GLN A 316 -25.99 -2.04 -9.08
N VAL A 317 -25.71 -3.06 -8.27
CA VAL A 317 -24.52 -3.92 -8.39
C VAL A 317 -24.56 -4.62 -9.75
N ALA A 318 -23.40 -4.77 -10.39
CA ALA A 318 -23.29 -5.45 -11.67
C ALA A 318 -23.81 -6.89 -11.58
N ALA A 319 -24.73 -7.26 -12.48
CA ALA A 319 -25.41 -8.57 -12.42
C ALA A 319 -24.46 -9.76 -12.58
N GLY A 320 -23.36 -9.59 -13.32
CA GLY A 320 -22.32 -10.60 -13.52
C GLY A 320 -21.23 -10.63 -12.45
N LEU A 321 -21.32 -9.83 -11.38
CA LEU A 321 -20.30 -9.83 -10.33
C LEU A 321 -20.38 -11.11 -9.50
N ILE A 322 -19.35 -11.94 -9.58
CA ILE A 322 -19.23 -13.16 -8.78
C ILE A 322 -18.24 -12.90 -7.64
N TYR A 323 -18.66 -13.23 -6.43
CA TYR A 323 -17.80 -13.10 -5.24
C TYR A 323 -18.01 -14.30 -4.31
N GLY A 324 -16.96 -15.13 -4.24
CA GLY A 324 -16.85 -16.26 -3.34
C GLY A 324 -16.01 -15.91 -2.11
N GLN A 325 -16.36 -16.50 -0.98
CA GLN A 325 -15.64 -16.30 0.28
C GLN A 325 -15.30 -17.64 0.91
N VAL A 326 -14.11 -17.76 1.50
CA VAL A 326 -13.72 -18.95 2.25
C VAL A 326 -13.94 -18.72 3.74
N LYS A 327 -14.77 -19.58 4.36
CA LYS A 327 -15.00 -19.58 5.81
C LYS A 327 -14.16 -20.68 6.46
N LYS A 328 -13.22 -20.26 7.30
CA LYS A 328 -12.35 -21.13 8.09
C LYS A 328 -12.95 -21.36 9.48
N SER A 329 -13.18 -22.62 9.85
CA SER A 329 -13.67 -23.03 11.17
C SER A 329 -12.52 -23.58 12.01
N TYR A 330 -12.33 -23.02 13.20
CA TYR A 330 -11.24 -23.37 14.10
C TYR A 330 -11.77 -24.05 15.37
N ARG A 331 -11.06 -25.08 15.86
CA ARG A 331 -11.28 -25.70 17.17
C ARG A 331 -9.93 -25.77 17.88
N ARG A 332 -9.84 -25.24 19.11
CA ARG A 332 -8.59 -25.20 19.89
C ARG A 332 -7.40 -24.65 19.08
N ARG A 333 -7.61 -23.56 18.34
CA ARG A 333 -6.63 -22.90 17.44
C ARG A 333 -6.15 -23.75 16.24
N LYS A 334 -6.66 -24.96 16.04
CA LYS A 334 -6.42 -25.77 14.85
C LYS A 334 -7.53 -25.53 13.83
N LEU A 335 -7.16 -25.39 12.56
CA LEU A 335 -8.11 -25.34 11.45
C LEU A 335 -8.75 -26.72 11.29
N VAL A 336 -10.08 -26.80 11.36
CA VAL A 336 -10.82 -28.07 11.29
C VAL A 336 -11.59 -28.21 9.99
N ARG A 337 -12.11 -27.10 9.46
CA ARG A 337 -12.89 -27.11 8.23
C ARG A 337 -12.71 -25.80 7.47
N VAL A 338 -12.66 -25.92 6.16
CA VAL A 338 -12.71 -24.82 5.22
C VAL A 338 -13.95 -25.04 4.37
N ALA A 339 -14.83 -24.04 4.29
CA ALA A 339 -16.05 -24.13 3.50
C ALA A 339 -16.16 -22.91 2.59
N PRO A 340 -16.45 -23.08 1.28
CA PRO A 340 -16.80 -21.97 0.42
C PRO A 340 -18.16 -21.40 0.83
N VAL A 341 -18.32 -20.09 0.68
CA VAL A 341 -19.53 -19.33 0.97
C VAL A 341 -19.72 -18.35 -0.17
N MET A 342 -20.80 -18.54 -0.94
CA MET A 342 -21.18 -17.57 -1.96
C MET A 342 -21.74 -16.30 -1.33
N ARG A 343 -21.25 -15.15 -1.78
CA ARG A 343 -21.74 -13.84 -1.35
C ARG A 343 -22.50 -13.12 -2.45
N LEU A 344 -22.07 -13.27 -3.69
CA LEU A 344 -22.74 -12.77 -4.91
C LEU A 344 -22.54 -13.78 -6.05
N GLY A 345 -23.56 -13.92 -6.90
CA GLY A 345 -23.61 -14.91 -7.97
C GLY A 345 -24.11 -16.28 -7.49
N THR A 346 -24.01 -17.29 -8.36
CA THR A 346 -24.39 -18.68 -8.08
C THR A 346 -23.16 -19.55 -7.84
N GLU A 347 -23.32 -20.64 -7.09
CA GLU A 347 -22.23 -21.59 -6.81
C GLU A 347 -21.73 -22.30 -8.08
N ASP A 348 -22.65 -22.63 -8.99
CA ASP A 348 -22.31 -23.20 -10.30
C ASP A 348 -21.45 -22.23 -11.13
N ALA A 349 -21.78 -20.94 -11.13
CA ALA A 349 -21.02 -19.93 -11.85
C ALA A 349 -19.63 -19.72 -11.25
N LEU A 350 -19.49 -19.77 -9.92
CA LEU A 350 -18.18 -19.75 -9.26
C LEU A 350 -17.35 -20.97 -9.65
N THR A 351 -17.95 -22.16 -9.59
CA THR A 351 -17.25 -23.41 -9.86
C THR A 351 -16.79 -23.48 -11.31
N ALA A 352 -17.66 -23.11 -12.25
CA ALA A 352 -17.32 -23.00 -13.67
C ALA A 352 -16.20 -21.98 -13.91
N ALA A 353 -16.25 -20.82 -13.26
CA ALA A 353 -15.23 -19.76 -13.42
C ALA A 353 -13.87 -20.10 -12.78
N LEU A 354 -13.81 -21.06 -11.86
CA LEU A 354 -12.56 -21.57 -11.27
C LEU A 354 -11.98 -22.76 -12.04
N GLN A 355 -12.75 -23.42 -12.89
CA GLN A 355 -12.35 -24.61 -13.66
C GLN A 355 -11.84 -24.28 -15.07
N GLY A 356 -12.20 -23.12 -15.61
CA GLY A 356 -11.64 -22.56 -16.84
C GLY A 356 -10.41 -21.71 -16.55
#